data_AF-A0A1C5YSQ1-F1
#
_entry.id   AF-A0A1C5YSQ1-F1
#
_cell.length_a   1.000
_cell.length_b   1.000
_cell.length_c   1.000
_cell.angle_alpha   90.00
_cell.angle_beta   90.00
_cell.angle_gamma   90.00
#
_symmetry.space_group_name_H-M   'P 1'
#
loop_
_entity.id
_entity.type
_entity.pdbx_description
1 polymer ?
#
loop_
_entity_poly.entity_id
_entity_poly.type
_entity_poly.pdbx_seq_one_letter_code
_entity_poly.pdbx_strand_id
1 'polypeptide(L)'
;MKLTKRDDEILEFIKVVSVADTTTLNEIFFNGSTRACQRRMKLLTDAKLVKRLERKYLNQEYIYYISRMPKQLEHKLLLSKLIGKMHNVGAEIIKVKSSLCIGNIIADGFVVYKLDNRVRMALVEVERSKEFDKDKYIEIVNAREFKDMFPVRPLIIVLSDNKPVDMDIFKVINIKTDFSNINNIF
;
A
#
# COMPACT_ATOMS: atom_id res chain seq x y z
N MET A 1 9.64 15.69 -23.64
CA MET A 1 9.48 14.25 -23.30
C MET A 1 8.14 13.79 -23.86
N LYS A 2 8.07 12.62 -24.51
CA LYS A 2 6.79 11.99 -24.88
C LYS A 2 6.33 11.09 -23.74
N LEU A 3 5.09 11.28 -23.27
CA LEU A 3 4.47 10.41 -22.27
C LEU A 3 4.15 9.04 -22.90
N THR A 4 4.36 7.99 -22.12
CA THR A 4 4.01 6.61 -22.49
C THR A 4 2.94 6.07 -21.56
N LYS A 5 2.24 5.01 -21.98
CA LYS A 5 1.26 4.30 -21.14
C LYS A 5 1.79 3.96 -19.74
N ARG A 6 3.05 3.50 -19.62
CA ARG A 6 3.69 3.23 -18.32
C ARG A 6 3.77 4.47 -17.43
N ASP A 7 3.97 5.65 -18.01
CA ASP A 7 4.02 6.89 -17.23
C ASP A 7 2.64 7.21 -16.66
N ASP A 8 1.59 7.05 -17.46
CA ASP A 8 0.22 7.26 -17.01
C ASP A 8 -0.12 6.28 -15.87
N GLU A 9 0.30 5.01 -15.99
CA GLU A 9 0.16 3.99 -14.95
C GLU A 9 0.93 4.35 -13.66
N ILE A 10 2.17 4.85 -13.77
CA ILE A 10 2.97 5.32 -12.64
C ILE A 10 2.28 6.50 -11.95
N LEU A 11 1.80 7.47 -12.72
CA LEU A 11 1.14 8.67 -12.20
C LEU A 11 -0.15 8.30 -11.48
N GLU A 12 -0.98 7.44 -12.07
CA GLU A 12 -2.21 6.99 -11.44
C GLU A 12 -1.93 6.18 -10.17
N PHE A 13 -0.91 5.31 -10.18
CA PHE A 13 -0.49 4.59 -8.98
C PHE A 13 -0.10 5.54 -7.86
N ILE A 14 0.82 6.49 -8.10
CA ILE A 14 1.27 7.46 -7.07
C ILE A 14 0.09 8.31 -6.58
N LYS A 15 -0.86 8.65 -7.44
CA LYS A 15 -2.08 9.38 -7.06
C LYS A 15 -2.94 8.56 -6.10
N VAL A 16 -3.11 7.27 -6.37
CA VAL A 16 -3.89 6.35 -5.53
C VAL A 16 -3.23 6.09 -4.19
N VAL A 17 -1.92 5.77 -4.16
CA VAL A 17 -1.20 5.46 -2.91
C VAL A 17 -0.64 6.69 -2.19
N SER A 18 -0.79 7.88 -2.78
CA SER A 18 -0.26 9.17 -2.33
C SER A 18 1.27 9.33 -2.41
N VAL A 19 2.06 8.30 -2.05
CA VAL A 19 3.53 8.30 -2.08
C VAL A 19 4.10 6.94 -2.47
N ALA A 20 5.22 6.93 -3.18
CA ALA A 20 5.97 5.70 -3.49
C ALA A 20 7.47 5.97 -3.54
N ASP A 21 8.30 5.00 -3.16
CA ASP A 21 9.75 5.09 -3.34
C ASP A 21 10.23 4.47 -4.66
N THR A 22 11.53 4.58 -4.91
CA THR A 22 12.13 4.10 -6.15
C THR A 22 12.03 2.58 -6.26
N THR A 23 12.24 1.85 -5.16
CA THR A 23 12.14 0.39 -5.16
C THR A 23 10.72 -0.08 -5.48
N THR A 24 9.69 0.49 -4.84
CA THR A 24 8.29 0.14 -5.12
C THR A 24 7.93 0.34 -6.59
N LEU A 25 8.28 1.50 -7.16
CA LEU A 25 8.00 1.79 -8.56
C LEU A 25 8.79 0.88 -9.52
N ASN A 26 10.02 0.53 -9.15
CA ASN A 26 10.86 -0.37 -9.93
C ASN A 26 10.26 -1.79 -9.99
N GLU A 27 9.87 -2.32 -8.83
CA GLU A 27 9.25 -3.63 -8.68
C GLU A 27 7.97 -3.75 -9.53
N ILE A 28 7.14 -2.70 -9.53
CA ILE A 28 5.84 -2.73 -10.25
C ILE A 28 6.01 -2.48 -11.76
N PHE A 29 6.78 -1.46 -12.18
CA PHE A 29 6.72 -0.95 -13.56
C PHE A 29 7.96 -1.22 -14.41
N PHE A 30 9.06 -1.65 -13.79
CA PHE A 30 10.36 -1.77 -14.46
C PHE A 30 11.01 -3.15 -14.31
N ASN A 31 10.31 -4.12 -13.73
CA ASN A 31 10.77 -5.51 -13.58
C ASN A 31 12.17 -5.59 -12.96
N GLY A 32 12.46 -4.76 -11.95
CA GLY A 32 13.77 -4.72 -11.27
C GLY A 32 14.83 -3.84 -11.95
N SER A 33 14.58 -3.24 -13.11
CA SER A 33 15.53 -2.37 -13.80
C SER A 33 15.68 -0.98 -13.13
N THR A 34 16.57 -0.88 -12.14
CA THR A 34 16.81 0.36 -11.38
C THR A 34 17.20 1.55 -12.25
N ARG A 35 18.12 1.34 -13.21
CA ARG A 35 18.58 2.42 -14.10
C ARG A 35 17.44 2.95 -14.98
N ALA A 36 16.59 2.06 -15.49
CA ALA A 36 15.44 2.46 -16.31
C ALA A 36 14.42 3.25 -15.47
N CYS A 37 14.10 2.76 -14.27
CA CYS A 37 13.21 3.43 -13.32
C CYS A 37 13.72 4.84 -12.96
N GLN A 38 14.97 4.96 -12.50
CA GLN A 38 15.54 6.24 -12.10
C GLN A 38 15.58 7.26 -13.24
N ARG A 39 16.01 6.83 -14.44
CA ARG A 39 16.02 7.70 -15.62
C ARG A 39 14.61 8.19 -15.94
N ARG A 40 13.61 7.32 -15.86
CA ARG A 40 12.22 7.68 -16.16
C ARG A 40 11.63 8.61 -15.13
N MET A 41 11.82 8.32 -13.83
CA MET A 41 11.35 9.19 -12.76
C MET A 41 12.02 10.55 -12.75
N LYS A 42 13.30 10.64 -13.16
CA LYS A 42 13.97 11.94 -13.38
C LYS A 42 13.22 12.76 -14.44
N LEU A 43 12.90 12.16 -15.59
CA LEU A 43 12.18 12.86 -16.65
C LEU A 43 10.78 13.33 -16.21
N LEU A 44 10.05 12.50 -15.45
CA LEU A 44 8.74 12.88 -14.89
C LEU A 44 8.84 14.01 -13.86
N THR A 45 9.93 14.03 -13.08
CA THR A 45 10.22 15.10 -12.10
C THR A 45 10.61 16.39 -12.81
N ASP A 46 11.49 16.34 -13.81
CA ASP A 46 11.92 17.50 -14.60
C ASP A 46 10.73 18.12 -15.36
N ALA A 47 9.78 17.29 -15.81
CA ALA A 47 8.53 17.70 -16.43
C ALA A 47 7.47 18.22 -15.42
N LYS A 48 7.78 18.24 -14.12
CA LYS A 48 6.89 18.67 -13.02
C LYS A 48 5.58 17.87 -12.89
N LEU A 49 5.53 16.66 -13.44
CA LEU A 49 4.39 15.76 -13.31
C LEU A 49 4.40 15.02 -11.97
N VAL A 50 5.60 14.82 -11.42
CA VAL A 50 5.84 14.19 -10.11
C VAL A 50 6.79 15.07 -9.32
N LYS A 51 6.55 15.20 -8.02
CA LYS A 51 7.48 15.82 -7.08
C LYS A 51 8.27 14.73 -6.38
N ARG A 52 9.46 15.10 -5.92
CA ARG A 52 10.39 14.19 -5.28
C ARG A 52 10.92 14.83 -4.01
N LEU A 53 11.02 14.05 -2.94
CA LEU A 53 11.68 14.51 -1.73
C LEU A 53 13.18 14.57 -1.94
N GLU A 54 13.79 15.61 -1.39
CA GLU A 54 15.23 15.70 -1.32
C GLU A 54 15.77 14.62 -0.39
N ARG A 55 16.89 14.03 -0.81
CA ARG A 55 17.55 13.00 -0.03
C ARG A 55 18.48 13.68 0.95
N LYS A 56 18.46 13.23 2.21
CA LYS A 56 19.44 13.66 3.21
C LYS A 56 20.79 12.97 3.00
N TYR A 57 20.75 11.73 2.49
CA TYR A 57 21.94 10.91 2.26
C TYR A 57 21.96 10.34 0.84
N LEU A 58 23.16 10.13 0.29
CA LEU A 58 23.32 9.62 -1.08
C LEU A 58 22.74 8.22 -1.30
N ASN A 59 22.78 7.39 -0.25
CA ASN A 59 22.24 6.03 -0.22
C ASN A 59 20.73 5.98 0.05
N GLN A 60 20.10 7.11 0.36
CA GLN A 60 18.65 7.15 0.55
C GLN A 60 17.96 6.97 -0.81
N GLU A 61 16.84 6.27 -0.83
CA GLU A 61 15.99 6.23 -2.02
C GLU A 61 15.22 7.53 -2.19
N TYR A 62 14.90 7.84 -3.44
CA TYR A 62 13.96 8.93 -3.72
C TYR A 62 12.53 8.47 -3.44
N ILE A 63 11.77 9.35 -2.80
CA ILE A 63 10.33 9.20 -2.56
C ILE A 63 9.60 10.23 -3.42
N TYR A 64 8.54 9.76 -4.08
CA TYR A 64 7.78 10.48 -5.09
C TYR A 64 6.33 10.70 -4.66
N TYR A 65 5.76 11.84 -5.05
CA TYR A 65 4.39 12.26 -4.76
C TYR A 65 3.90 13.26 -5.81
N ILE A 66 2.59 13.37 -6.07
CA ILE A 66 2.07 14.30 -7.09
C ILE A 66 1.52 15.57 -6.45
N SER A 67 0.60 15.40 -5.50
CA SER A 67 -0.14 16.49 -4.87
C SER A 67 0.66 17.16 -3.75
N ARG A 68 0.06 17.26 -2.56
CA ARG A 68 0.75 17.62 -1.33
C ARG A 68 1.40 16.39 -0.72
N MET A 69 2.56 16.60 -0.12
CA MET A 69 3.20 15.64 0.77
C MET A 69 2.21 15.20 1.88
N PRO A 70 1.98 13.89 2.08
CA PRO A 70 1.09 13.42 3.14
C PRO A 70 1.68 13.70 4.53
N LYS A 71 0.80 13.98 5.50
CA LYS A 71 1.20 14.19 6.91
C LYS A 71 1.79 12.92 7.52
N GLN A 72 1.15 11.77 7.29
CA GLN A 72 1.61 10.46 7.76
C GLN A 72 2.44 9.76 6.67
N LEU A 73 3.59 10.35 6.33
CA LEU A 73 4.45 9.87 5.24
C LEU A 73 4.80 8.38 5.40
N GLU A 74 5.22 7.96 6.59
CA GLU A 74 5.70 6.60 6.83
C GLU A 74 4.60 5.55 6.70
N HIS A 75 3.37 5.84 7.15
CA HIS A 75 2.22 4.93 6.97
C HIS A 75 1.88 4.77 5.49
N LYS A 76 1.81 5.89 4.76
CA LYS A 76 1.51 5.86 3.33
C LYS A 76 2.63 5.20 2.52
N LEU A 77 3.88 5.35 2.94
CA LEU A 77 5.01 4.69 2.31
C LEU A 77 5.01 3.17 2.59
N LEU A 78 4.66 2.74 3.80
CA LEU A 78 4.50 1.30 4.09
C LEU A 78 3.36 0.68 3.30
N LEU A 79 2.25 1.40 3.13
CA LEU A 79 1.16 0.95 2.26
C LEU A 79 1.62 0.76 0.81
N SER A 80 2.33 1.73 0.22
CA SER A 80 2.80 1.58 -1.17
C SER A 80 3.83 0.47 -1.31
N LYS A 81 4.75 0.33 -0.35
CA LYS A 81 5.69 -0.80 -0.29
C LYS A 81 4.98 -2.15 -0.21
N LEU A 82 3.92 -2.26 0.59
CA LEU A 82 3.10 -3.47 0.65
C LEU A 82 2.60 -3.84 -0.74
N ILE A 83 2.06 -2.89 -1.50
CA ILE A 83 1.57 -3.15 -2.86
C ILE A 83 2.69 -3.62 -3.79
N GLY A 84 3.88 -3.01 -3.71
CA GLY A 84 5.06 -3.46 -4.47
C GLY A 84 5.49 -4.89 -4.12
N LYS A 85 5.50 -5.22 -2.82
CA LYS A 85 5.84 -6.57 -2.35
C LYS A 85 4.77 -7.61 -2.72
N MET A 86 3.49 -7.26 -2.66
CA MET A 86 2.40 -8.10 -3.14
C MET A 86 2.53 -8.39 -4.64
N HIS A 87 2.85 -7.37 -5.45
CA HIS A 87 3.10 -7.54 -6.88
C HIS A 87 4.26 -8.52 -7.14
N ASN A 88 5.36 -8.40 -6.39
CA ASN A 88 6.52 -9.28 -6.53
C ASN A 88 6.25 -10.75 -6.20
N VAL A 89 5.34 -11.05 -5.26
CA VAL A 89 4.93 -12.43 -4.95
C VAL A 89 3.85 -12.95 -5.91
N GLY A 90 3.55 -12.23 -6.99
CA GLY A 90 2.63 -12.64 -8.04
C GLY A 90 1.17 -12.22 -7.81
N ALA A 91 0.89 -11.32 -6.87
CA ALA A 91 -0.46 -10.80 -6.69
C ALA A 91 -0.82 -9.78 -7.77
N GLU A 92 -1.94 -10.01 -8.44
CA GLU A 92 -2.55 -9.04 -9.34
C GLU A 92 -3.38 -8.04 -8.52
N ILE A 93 -2.96 -6.78 -8.50
CA ILE A 93 -3.63 -5.72 -7.74
C ILE A 93 -4.79 -5.16 -8.56
N ILE A 94 -6.02 -5.43 -8.12
CA ILE A 94 -7.25 -5.03 -8.83
C ILE A 94 -7.66 -3.62 -8.42
N LYS A 95 -7.56 -3.29 -7.12
CA LYS A 95 -7.99 -2.01 -6.59
C LYS A 95 -7.20 -1.64 -5.35
N VAL A 96 -6.83 -0.38 -5.23
CA VAL A 96 -6.23 0.19 -4.01
C VAL A 96 -6.97 1.46 -3.64
N LYS A 97 -7.18 1.68 -2.34
CA LYS A 97 -7.55 2.97 -1.78
C LYS A 97 -6.61 3.31 -0.63
N SER A 98 -6.02 4.50 -0.68
CA SER A 98 -5.30 5.10 0.43
C SER A 98 -6.32 5.63 1.43
N SER A 99 -6.40 4.97 2.57
CA SER A 99 -7.46 5.10 3.58
C SER A 99 -8.88 4.71 3.12
N LEU A 100 -9.62 4.05 4.00
CA LEU A 100 -11.03 3.71 3.77
C LEU A 100 -11.83 3.92 5.06
N CYS A 101 -12.86 4.75 4.99
CA CYS A 101 -13.82 4.93 6.07
C CYS A 101 -14.87 3.81 6.01
N ILE A 102 -15.12 3.15 7.14
CA ILE A 102 -16.14 2.11 7.31
C ILE A 102 -16.85 2.43 8.62
N GLY A 103 -18.06 2.96 8.53
CA GLY A 103 -18.76 3.42 9.73
C GLY A 103 -17.99 4.50 10.48
N ASN A 104 -17.62 4.20 11.73
CA ASN A 104 -16.81 5.07 12.59
C ASN A 104 -15.28 4.81 12.51
N ILE A 105 -14.83 3.80 11.77
CA ILE A 105 -13.39 3.47 11.64
C ILE A 105 -12.80 4.02 10.34
N ILE A 106 -11.50 4.29 10.37
CA ILE A 106 -10.71 4.65 9.18
C ILE A 106 -9.54 3.69 9.11
N ALA A 107 -9.59 2.75 8.19
CA ALA A 107 -8.44 1.89 7.88
C ALA A 107 -7.37 2.70 7.15
N ASP A 108 -6.09 2.41 7.38
CA ASP A 108 -4.97 3.06 6.69
C ASP A 108 -4.95 2.82 5.17
N GLY A 109 -5.46 1.65 4.74
CA GLY A 109 -5.59 1.28 3.34
C GLY A 109 -6.63 0.21 3.07
N PHE A 110 -7.00 0.06 1.81
CA PHE A 110 -7.83 -1.03 1.31
C PHE A 110 -7.27 -1.54 -0.01
N VAL A 111 -7.13 -2.85 -0.14
CA VAL A 111 -6.62 -3.50 -1.35
C VAL A 111 -7.52 -4.66 -1.76
N VAL A 112 -7.83 -4.73 -3.05
CA VAL A 112 -8.42 -5.91 -3.69
C VAL A 112 -7.36 -6.49 -4.60
N TYR A 113 -7.07 -7.78 -4.42
CA TYR A 113 -6.02 -8.46 -5.17
C TYR A 113 -6.43 -9.88 -5.52
N LYS A 114 -5.85 -10.40 -6.59
CA LYS A 114 -5.99 -11.80 -7.00
C LYS A 114 -4.65 -12.49 -6.84
N LEU A 115 -4.66 -13.62 -6.15
CA LEU A 115 -3.50 -14.48 -5.94
C LEU A 115 -3.98 -15.93 -5.90
N ASP A 116 -3.30 -16.83 -6.60
CA ASP A 116 -3.69 -18.24 -6.76
C ASP A 116 -5.14 -18.41 -7.25
N ASN A 117 -5.53 -17.62 -8.25
CA ASN A 117 -6.88 -17.56 -8.80
C ASN A 117 -8.01 -17.18 -7.81
N ARG A 118 -7.67 -16.70 -6.61
CA ARG A 118 -8.66 -16.24 -5.63
C ARG A 118 -8.57 -14.73 -5.47
N VAL A 119 -9.72 -14.07 -5.62
CA VAL A 119 -9.87 -12.64 -5.33
C VAL A 119 -10.09 -12.46 -3.84
N ARG A 120 -9.28 -11.60 -3.22
CA ARG A 120 -9.32 -11.25 -1.80
C ARG A 120 -9.49 -9.75 -1.65
N MET A 121 -10.21 -9.34 -0.61
CA MET A 121 -10.37 -7.94 -0.22
C MET A 121 -9.75 -7.79 1.17
N ALA A 122 -8.83 -6.84 1.31
CA ALA A 122 -8.11 -6.61 2.55
C ALA A 122 -8.21 -5.17 3.02
N LEU A 123 -8.47 -5.00 4.31
CA LEU A 123 -8.20 -3.75 5.02
C LEU A 123 -6.77 -3.80 5.53
N VAL A 124 -6.05 -2.70 5.39
CA VAL A 124 -4.65 -2.59 5.75
C VAL A 124 -4.54 -1.60 6.91
N GLU A 125 -3.88 -2.01 7.97
CA GLU A 125 -3.62 -1.20 9.15
C GLU A 125 -2.12 -1.17 9.42
N VAL A 126 -1.56 0.03 9.55
CA VAL A 126 -0.12 0.23 9.74
C VAL A 126 0.13 0.66 11.18
N GLU A 127 0.57 -0.29 12.01
CA GLU A 127 0.74 -0.10 13.44
C GLU A 127 2.22 -0.13 13.82
N ARG A 128 2.85 1.05 13.88
CA ARG A 128 4.29 1.19 14.12
C ARG A 128 4.66 1.32 15.59
N SER A 129 3.81 1.97 16.37
CA SER A 129 4.10 2.31 17.77
C SER A 129 3.00 1.91 18.74
N LYS A 130 1.79 1.70 18.25
CA LYS A 130 0.64 1.25 19.04
C LYS A 130 0.33 -0.20 18.71
N GLU A 131 -0.34 -0.86 19.65
CA GLU A 131 -0.93 -2.15 19.39
C GLU A 131 -2.18 -1.96 18.53
N PHE A 132 -2.45 -2.94 17.67
CA PHE A 132 -3.65 -2.97 16.85
C PHE A 132 -4.91 -3.03 17.72
N ASP A 133 -5.82 -2.12 17.45
CA ASP A 133 -7.09 -1.99 18.16
C ASP A 133 -8.15 -2.94 17.57
N LYS A 134 -8.27 -4.12 18.17
CA LYS A 134 -9.23 -5.16 17.76
C LYS A 134 -10.68 -4.72 17.98
N ASP A 135 -10.93 -3.92 19.01
CA ASP A 135 -12.27 -3.58 19.47
C ASP A 135 -13.00 -2.74 18.44
N LYS A 136 -12.30 -1.82 17.77
CA LYS A 136 -12.81 -1.07 16.61
C LYS A 136 -13.45 -1.97 15.55
N TYR A 137 -12.83 -3.09 15.24
CA TYR A 137 -13.30 -4.00 14.20
C TYR A 137 -14.44 -4.90 14.68
N ILE A 138 -14.52 -5.19 15.98
CA ILE A 138 -15.64 -5.90 16.60
C ILE A 138 -16.90 -5.01 16.60
N GLU A 139 -16.77 -3.73 16.95
CA GLU A 139 -17.87 -2.78 17.00
C GLU A 139 -18.60 -2.64 15.66
N ILE A 140 -17.87 -2.41 14.58
CA ILE A 140 -18.46 -2.23 13.24
C ILE A 140 -19.09 -3.53 12.67
N VAL A 141 -18.63 -4.71 13.10
CA VAL A 141 -19.28 -5.98 12.76
C VAL A 141 -20.63 -6.08 13.48
N ASN A 142 -20.67 -5.73 14.77
CA ASN A 142 -21.89 -5.71 15.55
C ASN A 142 -22.90 -4.67 15.02
N ALA A 143 -22.40 -3.51 14.58
CA ALA A 143 -23.20 -2.45 13.95
C ALA A 143 -23.68 -2.79 12.52
N ARG A 144 -23.21 -3.90 11.94
CA ARG A 144 -23.53 -4.37 10.56
C ARG A 144 -23.06 -3.44 9.43
N GLU A 145 -22.29 -2.41 9.71
CA GLU A 145 -21.81 -1.41 8.73
C GLU A 145 -20.93 -2.04 7.64
N PHE A 146 -20.30 -3.18 7.93
CA PHE A 146 -19.56 -3.98 6.95
C PHE A 146 -20.40 -4.50 5.79
N LYS A 147 -21.67 -4.88 6.04
CA LYS A 147 -22.52 -5.54 5.04
C LYS A 147 -22.94 -4.60 3.92
N ASP A 148 -22.98 -3.30 4.20
CA ASP A 148 -23.37 -2.29 3.22
C ASP A 148 -22.23 -1.96 2.24
N MET A 149 -20.97 -2.14 2.68
CA MET A 149 -19.79 -1.79 1.89
C MET A 149 -19.13 -2.97 1.18
N PHE A 150 -19.26 -4.18 1.72
CA PHE A 150 -18.55 -5.35 1.20
C PHE A 150 -19.50 -6.54 0.98
N PRO A 151 -19.47 -7.17 -0.22
CA PRO A 151 -20.28 -8.35 -0.50
C PRO A 151 -19.82 -9.58 0.31
N VAL A 152 -18.54 -9.59 0.71
CA VAL A 152 -17.90 -10.64 1.50
C VAL A 152 -17.04 -9.97 2.56
N ARG A 153 -16.93 -10.60 3.73
CA ARG A 153 -16.09 -10.09 4.82
C ARG A 153 -14.63 -9.96 4.33
N PRO A 154 -14.01 -8.76 4.39
CA PRO A 154 -12.61 -8.61 4.04
C PRO A 154 -11.71 -9.25 5.10
N LEU A 155 -10.47 -9.54 4.73
CA LEU A 155 -9.40 -9.88 5.66
C LEU A 155 -8.70 -8.62 6.16
N ILE A 156 -7.98 -8.73 7.28
CA ILE A 156 -7.23 -7.62 7.85
C ILE A 156 -5.74 -7.92 7.71
N ILE A 157 -5.01 -7.04 7.03
CA ILE A 157 -3.55 -7.08 6.97
C ILE A 157 -3.04 -6.06 7.98
N VAL A 158 -2.35 -6.54 9.00
CA VAL A 158 -1.71 -5.69 10.01
C VAL A 158 -0.22 -5.61 9.69
N LEU A 159 0.26 -4.42 9.35
CA LEU A 159 1.70 -4.15 9.19
C LEU A 159 2.26 -3.64 10.52
N SER A 160 2.97 -4.50 11.23
CA SER A 160 3.55 -4.18 12.53
C SER A 160 4.71 -5.09 12.88
N ASP A 161 5.64 -4.57 13.67
CA ASP A 161 6.70 -5.36 14.30
C ASP A 161 6.34 -5.76 15.75
N ASN A 162 5.13 -5.39 16.20
CA ASN A 162 4.59 -5.81 17.48
C ASN A 162 4.17 -7.30 17.46
N LYS A 163 3.70 -7.80 18.61
CA LYS A 163 3.20 -9.18 18.71
C LYS A 163 2.08 -9.43 17.68
N PRO A 164 2.08 -10.60 17.01
CA PRO A 164 1.02 -10.97 16.09
C PRO A 164 -0.36 -10.88 16.75
N VAL A 165 -1.29 -10.37 15.97
CA VAL A 165 -2.68 -10.15 16.34
C VAL A 165 -3.50 -11.27 15.75
N ASP A 166 -4.40 -11.84 16.54
CA ASP A 166 -5.40 -12.80 16.06
C ASP A 166 -6.81 -12.37 16.50
N MET A 167 -7.81 -12.71 15.69
CA MET A 167 -9.20 -12.36 15.91
C MET A 167 -10.12 -13.50 15.45
N ASP A 168 -11.14 -13.82 16.25
CA ASP A 168 -12.11 -14.87 15.89
C ASP A 168 -13.02 -14.45 14.72
N ILE A 169 -13.29 -13.15 14.59
CA ILE A 169 -14.25 -12.62 13.63
C ILE A 169 -13.64 -12.30 12.25
N PHE A 170 -12.34 -12.09 12.17
CA PHE A 170 -11.63 -11.70 10.95
C PHE A 170 -10.40 -12.58 10.77
N LYS A 171 -10.15 -13.04 9.54
CA LYS A 171 -8.84 -13.58 9.20
C LYS A 171 -7.83 -12.42 9.23
N VAL A 172 -6.89 -12.47 10.18
CA VAL A 172 -5.80 -11.50 10.30
C VAL A 172 -4.52 -12.05 9.67
N ILE A 173 -3.86 -11.25 8.85
CA ILE A 173 -2.56 -11.53 8.26
C ILE A 173 -1.57 -10.53 8.84
N ASN A 174 -0.68 -11.02 9.70
CA ASN A 174 0.36 -10.20 10.32
C ASN A 174 1.58 -10.14 9.41
N ILE A 175 1.98 -8.94 9.00
CA ILE A 175 3.14 -8.67 8.15
C ILE A 175 4.09 -7.74 8.91
N LYS A 176 5.38 -8.08 8.96
CA LYS A 176 6.41 -7.21 9.54
C LYS A 176 6.66 -6.00 8.66
N THR A 177 7.12 -4.89 9.25
CA THR A 177 7.34 -3.66 8.48
C THR A 177 8.52 -3.76 7.51
N ASP A 178 9.39 -4.76 7.71
CA ASP A 178 10.48 -5.15 6.80
C ASP A 178 10.04 -6.10 5.68
N PHE A 179 8.78 -6.56 5.70
CA PHE A 179 8.19 -7.51 4.76
C PHE A 179 8.86 -8.89 4.69
N SER A 180 9.65 -9.27 5.69
CA SER A 180 10.34 -10.57 5.74
C SER A 180 9.39 -11.77 5.67
N ASN A 181 8.14 -11.59 6.06
CA ASN A 181 7.09 -12.60 6.03
C ASN A 181 5.95 -12.28 5.04
N ILE A 182 6.22 -11.55 3.95
CA ILE A 182 5.21 -11.22 2.92
C ILE A 182 4.53 -12.47 2.34
N ASN A 183 5.20 -13.61 2.33
CA ASN A 183 4.62 -14.87 1.89
C ASN A 183 3.43 -15.32 2.76
N ASN A 184 3.11 -14.66 3.88
CA ASN A 184 1.90 -14.98 4.64
C ASN A 184 0.60 -14.49 3.99
N ILE A 185 0.65 -13.78 2.85
CA ILE A 185 -0.58 -13.27 2.19
C ILE A 185 -1.40 -14.35 1.47
N PHE A 186 -0.87 -15.57 1.33
CA PHE A 186 -1.52 -16.72 0.67
C PHE A 186 -2.79 -17.21 1.41
#